data_AF-X1IKR2-F1
#
_entry.id   AF-X1IKR2-F1
#
_cell.length_a   1.000
_cell.length_b   1.000
_cell.length_c   1.000
_cell.angle_alpha   90.00
_cell.angle_beta   90.00
_cell.angle_gamma   90.00
#
_symmetry.space_group_name_H-M   'P 1'
#
loop_
_entity.id
_entity.type
_entity.pdbx_description
1 polymer ?
#
loop_
_entity_poly.entity_id
_entity_poly.type
_entity_poly.pdbx_seq_one_letter_code
_entity_poly.pdbx_strand_id
1 'polypeptide(L)'
;MKKISYSKQTLETPNPIARFAHKKRYEFSFGKILQFLNRNGVLLDYGCGKGDFLNRISDLRPSTILYGFDPESGHASKKYDIISNIKILT
;
A
#
# COMPACT_ATOMS: atom_id res chain seq x y z
N MET A 1 -4.38 15.72 22.02
CA MET A 1 -3.24 15.50 21.08
C MET A 1 -3.78 15.49 19.65
N LYS A 2 -3.36 16.42 18.80
CA LYS A 2 -3.87 16.54 17.41
C LYS A 2 -3.22 15.45 16.55
N LYS A 3 -3.99 14.49 16.02
CA LYS A 3 -3.50 13.43 15.10
C LYS A 3 -2.98 14.11 13.83
N ILE A 4 -1.66 14.18 13.66
CA ILE A 4 -1.05 14.68 12.42
C ILE A 4 -1.35 13.68 11.32
N SER A 5 -1.80 14.13 10.14
CA SER A 5 -2.10 13.20 9.04
C SER A 5 -0.82 12.49 8.59
N TYR A 6 -0.91 11.19 8.31
CA TYR A 6 0.21 10.38 7.81
C TYR A 6 0.94 11.05 6.64
N SER A 7 0.19 11.68 5.72
CA SER A 7 0.76 12.45 4.60
C SER A 7 1.70 13.58 5.04
N LYS A 8 1.40 14.29 6.13
CA LYS A 8 2.26 15.33 6.72
C LYS A 8 3.50 14.76 7.41
N GLN A 9 3.51 13.47 7.73
CA GLN A 9 4.65 12.78 8.33
C GLN A 9 5.56 12.12 7.27
N THR A 10 5.07 11.95 6.03
CA THR A 10 5.78 11.19 4.99
C THR A 10 6.00 11.95 3.68
N LEU A 11 4.95 12.17 2.88
CA LEU A 11 5.06 12.74 1.53
C LEU A 11 5.14 14.27 1.52
N GLU A 12 4.49 14.90 2.49
CA GLU A 12 4.46 16.36 2.68
C GLU A 12 5.24 16.80 3.92
N THR A 13 6.09 15.92 4.46
CA THR A 13 6.92 16.28 5.61
C THR A 13 7.90 17.39 5.21
N PRO A 14 8.02 18.48 6.00
CA PRO A 14 8.97 19.55 5.70
C PRO A 14 10.43 19.06 5.76
N ASN A 15 10.67 17.86 6.29
CA ASN A 15 11.96 17.19 6.27
C ASN A 15 12.25 16.57 4.89
N PRO A 16 13.16 17.13 4.08
CA PRO A 16 13.45 16.62 2.74
C PRO A 16 14.06 15.20 2.75
N ILE A 17 14.78 14.82 3.80
CA ILE A 17 15.38 13.47 3.95
C ILE A 17 14.28 12.44 4.19
N ALA A 18 13.34 12.74 5.08
CA ALA A 18 12.22 11.83 5.37
C ALA A 18 11.33 11.64 4.13
N ARG A 19 11.10 12.71 3.37
CA ARG A 19 10.36 12.67 2.10
C ARG A 19 11.08 11.81 1.05
N PHE A 20 12.40 12.02 0.88
CA PHE A 20 13.22 11.24 -0.02
C PHE A 20 13.25 9.76 0.35
N ALA A 21 13.45 9.43 1.63
CA ALA A 21 13.47 8.05 2.12
C ALA A 21 12.13 7.35 1.88
N HIS A 22 11.01 8.04 2.14
CA HIS A 22 9.68 7.49 1.85
C HIS A 22 9.49 7.22 0.36
N LYS A 23 9.84 8.19 -0.50
CA LYS A 23 9.75 8.03 -1.96
C LYS A 23 10.62 6.86 -2.45
N LYS A 24 11.86 6.74 -1.97
CA LYS A 24 12.76 5.65 -2.34
C LYS A 24 12.26 4.28 -1.90
N ARG A 25 11.63 4.20 -0.73
CA ARG A 25 11.00 2.95 -0.24
C ARG A 25 9.90 2.49 -1.19
N TYR A 26 9.00 3.40 -1.57
CA TYR A 26 7.94 3.09 -2.53
C TYR A 26 8.53 2.69 -3.89
N GLU A 27 9.47 3.47 -4.44
CA GLU A 27 10.13 3.16 -5.72
C GLU A 27 10.77 1.77 -5.71
N PHE A 28 11.49 1.42 -4.64
CA PHE A 28 12.11 0.11 -4.48
C PHE A 28 11.07 -1.02 -4.42
N SER A 29 10.04 -0.86 -3.58
CA SER A 29 8.96 -1.86 -3.44
C SER A 29 8.23 -2.06 -4.77
N PHE A 30 7.92 -0.99 -5.50
CA PHE A 30 7.29 -1.08 -6.83
C PHE A 30 8.19 -1.80 -7.83
N GLY A 31 9.46 -1.42 -7.90
CA GLY A 31 10.41 -2.02 -8.83
C GLY A 31 10.57 -3.52 -8.61
N LYS A 32 10.57 -3.97 -7.35
CA LYS A 32 10.62 -5.39 -7.00
C LYS A 32 9.31 -6.12 -7.30
N ILE A 33 8.18 -5.58 -6.85
CA ILE A 33 6.88 -6.26 -7.01
C ILE A 33 6.50 -6.40 -8.49
N LEU A 34 6.73 -5.38 -9.32
CA LEU A 34 6.39 -5.47 -10.75
C LEU A 34 7.20 -6.51 -11.52
N GLN A 35 8.34 -6.98 -10.99
CA GLN A 35 9.12 -8.07 -11.60
C GLN A 35 8.53 -9.45 -11.30
N PHE A 36 7.86 -9.61 -10.16
CA PHE A 36 7.30 -10.90 -9.72
C PHE A 36 5.78 -10.99 -9.89
N LEU A 37 5.11 -9.85 -10.04
CA LEU A 37 3.67 -9.78 -10.20
C LEU A 37 3.28 -10.07 -11.65
N ASN A 38 2.82 -11.31 -11.86
CA ASN A 38 2.19 -11.70 -13.11
C ASN A 38 0.99 -10.80 -13.45
N ARG A 39 0.65 -10.65 -14.73
CA ARG A 39 -0.45 -9.76 -15.18
C ARG A 39 -1.77 -10.01 -14.43
N ASN A 40 -2.07 -11.27 -14.12
CA ASN A 40 -3.25 -11.71 -13.37
C ASN A 40 -2.88 -12.25 -11.98
N GLY A 41 -1.78 -11.76 -11.42
CA GLY A 41 -1.31 -12.15 -10.11
C GLY A 41 -2.23 -11.67 -8.99
N VAL A 42 -2.02 -12.23 -7.81
CA VAL A 42 -2.66 -11.80 -6.58
C VAL A 42 -1.62 -11.12 -5.71
N LEU A 43 -1.92 -9.95 -5.17
CA LEU A 43 -1.07 -9.23 -4.23
C LEU A 43 -1.86 -8.94 -2.95
N LEU A 44 -1.25 -9.28 -1.83
CA LEU A 44 -1.73 -8.94 -0.49
C LEU A 44 -0.72 -7.99 0.18
N ASP A 45 -1.19 -6.82 0.62
CA ASP A 45 -0.39 -5.84 1.37
C ASP A 45 -0.81 -5.83 2.85
N TYR A 46 0.12 -6.24 3.71
CA TYR A 46 -0.06 -6.25 5.17
C TYR A 46 0.34 -4.90 5.76
N GLY A 47 -0.52 -4.34 6.62
CA GLY A 47 -0.30 -2.99 7.15
C GLY A 47 -0.47 -1.93 6.07
N CYS A 48 -1.44 -2.13 5.17
CA CYS A 48 -1.64 -1.27 3.99
C CYS A 48 -2.03 0.18 4.32
N GLY A 49 -2.37 0.51 5.57
CA GLY A 49 -2.60 1.88 6.02
C GLY A 49 -3.78 2.51 5.27
N LYS A 50 -3.52 3.56 4.48
CA LYS A 50 -4.55 4.18 3.61
C LYS A 50 -4.60 3.57 2.19
N GLY A 51 -3.73 2.58 1.94
CA GLY A 51 -3.57 1.87 0.69
C GLY A 51 -3.02 2.69 -0.47
N ASP A 52 -2.17 3.70 -0.20
CA ASP A 52 -1.45 4.46 -1.22
C ASP A 52 -0.63 3.55 -2.15
N PHE A 53 -0.08 2.47 -1.60
CA PHE A 53 0.67 1.47 -2.35
C PHE A 53 -0.25 0.69 -3.31
N LEU A 54 -1.33 0.10 -2.79
CA LEU A 54 -2.30 -0.67 -3.55
C LEU A 54 -3.00 0.15 -4.64
N ASN A 55 -3.39 1.40 -4.33
CA ASN A 55 -3.97 2.33 -5.31
C ASN A 55 -3.04 2.57 -6.51
N ARG A 56 -1.73 2.63 -6.27
CA ARG A 56 -0.76 2.82 -7.34
C ARG A 56 -0.53 1.54 -8.13
N ILE A 57 -0.55 0.37 -7.50
CA ILE A 57 -0.52 -0.91 -8.24
C ILE A 57 -1.77 -1.06 -9.10
N SER A 58 -2.96 -0.74 -8.61
CA SER A 58 -4.20 -0.86 -9.41
C SER A 58 -4.15 -0.03 -10.69
N ASP A 59 -3.50 1.14 -10.65
CA ASP A 59 -3.35 2.01 -11.82
C ASP A 59 -2.30 1.46 -12.81
N LEU A 60 -1.24 0.80 -12.32
CA LEU A 60 -0.15 0.26 -13.15
C LEU A 60 -0.44 -1.15 -13.69
N ARG A 61 -1.26 -1.92 -12.98
CA ARG A 61 -1.61 -3.32 -13.27
C ARG A 61 -3.10 -3.56 -12.97
N PRO A 62 -4.02 -3.06 -13.82
CA PRO A 62 -5.46 -3.16 -13.59
C PRO A 62 -6.00 -4.59 -13.50
N SER A 63 -5.29 -5.57 -14.08
CA SER A 63 -5.67 -6.98 -14.09
C SER A 63 -5.20 -7.75 -12.85
N THR A 64 -4.45 -7.12 -11.95
CA THR A 64 -4.01 -7.75 -10.70
C THR A 64 -5.15 -7.74 -9.67
N ILE A 65 -5.33 -8.87 -8.98
CA ILE A 65 -6.23 -8.97 -7.84
C ILE A 65 -5.49 -8.44 -6.60
N LEU A 66 -6.07 -7.45 -5.94
CA LEU A 66 -5.44 -6.71 -4.86
C LEU A 66 -6.21 -6.86 -3.56
N TYR A 67 -5.47 -7.20 -2.50
CA TYR A 67 -5.98 -7.29 -1.13
C TYR A 67 -5.17 -6.40 -0.19
N GLY A 68 -5.86 -5.67 0.66
CA GLY A 68 -5.28 -4.94 1.79
C GLY A 68 -5.69 -5.57 3.11
N PHE A 69 -4.73 -5.78 4.01
CA PHE A 69 -4.99 -6.20 5.38
C PHE A 69 -4.43 -5.17 6.35
N ASP A 70 -5.31 -4.40 6.98
CA ASP A 70 -4.96 -3.49 8.07
C ASP A 70 -6.22 -3.22 8.93
N PRO A 71 -6.52 -4.09 9.91
CA PRO A 71 -7.72 -3.97 10.74
C PRO A 71 -7.85 -2.64 11.48
N GLU A 72 -6.71 -2.00 11.81
CA GLU A 72 -6.66 -0.76 12.59
C GLU A 72 -6.83 0.50 11.72
N SER A 73 -6.63 0.39 10.40
CA SER A 73 -6.68 1.53 9.49
C SER A 73 -8.07 2.13 9.33
N GLY A 74 -9.13 1.31 9.43
CA GLY A 74 -10.52 1.72 9.22
C GLY A 74 -10.82 2.34 7.84
N HIS A 75 -9.93 2.16 6.85
CA HIS A 75 -10.12 2.75 5.53
C HIS A 75 -10.90 1.80 4.61
N ALA A 76 -11.60 2.39 3.64
CA ALA A 76 -12.30 1.66 2.60
C ALA A 76 -11.69 2.01 1.24
N SER A 77 -11.75 1.06 0.31
CA SER A 77 -11.27 1.22 -1.06
C SER A 77 -12.34 0.81 -2.06
N LYS A 78 -12.26 1.40 -3.26
CA LYS A 78 -13.04 1.00 -4.44
C LYS A 78 -12.21 0.22 -5.46
N LYS A 79 -10.89 0.17 -5.29
CA LYS A 79 -9.95 -0.39 -6.27
C LYS A 79 -9.39 -1.75 -5.88
N TYR A 80 -9.56 -2.16 -4.62
CA TYR A 80 -9.05 -3.39 -4.06
C TYR A 80 -9.89 -3.78 -2.84
N ASP A 81 -9.81 -5.05 -2.45
CA ASP A 81 -10.59 -5.57 -1.34
C ASP A 81 -9.83 -5.41 -0.03
N ILE A 82 -10.54 -4.98 1.03
CA ILE A 82 -10.03 -5.00 2.39
C ILE A 82 -10.44 -6.31 3.03
N ILE A 83 -9.46 -7.12 3.42
CA ILE A 83 -9.71 -8.36 4.14
C ILE A 83 -9.50 -8.12 5.63
N SER A 84 -10.43 -8.61 6.45
CA SER A 84 -10.40 -8.48 7.92
C SER A 84 -10.01 -9.76 8.64
N ASN A 85 -10.01 -10.90 7.93
CA ASN A 85 -9.70 -12.20 8.47
C ASN A 85 -8.82 -12.97 7.48
N ILE A 86 -7.70 -13.50 7.96
CA ILE A 86 -6.84 -14.41 7.20
C ILE A 86 -6.86 -15.75 7.95
N LYS A 87 -7.37 -16.79 7.30
CA LYS A 87 -7.24 -18.16 7.79
C LYS A 87 -5.97 -18.76 7.20
N ILE A 88 -5.02 -19.11 8.06
CA ILE A 88 -3.87 -19.90 7.64
C ILE A 88 -4.35 -21.35 7.54
N LEU A 89 -4.30 -21.92 6.33
CA LEU A 89 -4.52 -23.34 6.12
C LEU A 89 -3.23 -24.04 6.53
N THR A 90 -3.18 -24.54 7.77
CA THR A 90 -2.13 -25.45 8.27
C THR A 90 -2.56 -26.89 8.12
#